data_AF-A0AAN8K8R4-F1
#
_entry.id   AF-A0AAN8K8R4-F1
#
_cell.length_a   1.000
_cell.length_b   1.000
_cell.length_c   1.000
_cell.angle_alpha   90.00
_cell.angle_beta   90.00
_cell.angle_gamma   90.00
#
_symmetry.space_group_name_H-M   'P 1'
#
loop_
_entity.id
_entity.type
_entity.pdbx_description
1 polymer ?
#
loop_
_entity_poly.entity_id
_entity_poly.type
_entity_poly.pdbx_seq_one_letter_code
_entity_poly.pdbx_strand_id
1 'polypeptide(L)'
;MAVTYSSQDLFSYNNSEQLQLGLINTLRQIGIYTFKKTKRGRRAGRKIYNRVPEIRSLHVEQTTPNKETTPTKSELNICLINIRSVVEKCVSLTDYLNDQKCDLALITETWLNNKVSGPVTSELKSLGYNLYHVPRKNRGGGVGILCKHNQQVELKTSENYRSFEKMEFITKSQTESVRIALIYI
;
A
#
# COMPACT_ATOMS: atom_id res chain seq x y z
N MET A 1 12.53 55.12 6.19
CA MET A 1 12.85 55.00 4.74
C MET A 1 11.89 53.99 4.14
N ALA A 2 11.04 54.39 3.20
CA ALA A 2 10.15 53.46 2.51
C ALA A 2 10.95 52.71 1.43
N VAL A 3 10.97 51.38 1.49
CA VAL A 3 11.65 50.56 0.47
C VAL A 3 10.68 50.36 -0.68
N THR A 4 11.00 50.89 -1.86
CA THR A 4 10.25 50.69 -3.10
C THR A 4 10.87 49.56 -3.91
N TYR A 5 10.10 48.52 -4.23
CA TYR A 5 10.54 47.40 -5.08
C TYR A 5 10.02 47.57 -6.51
N SER A 6 10.86 47.28 -7.50
CA SER A 6 10.47 47.32 -8.93
C SER A 6 9.74 46.04 -9.34
N SER A 7 9.05 46.07 -10.49
CA SER A 7 8.35 44.88 -10.99
C SER A 7 9.32 43.73 -11.32
N GLN A 8 10.53 44.02 -11.83
CA GLN A 8 11.55 42.99 -12.04
C GLN A 8 11.97 42.32 -10.73
N ASP A 9 12.09 43.08 -9.64
CA ASP A 9 12.48 42.54 -8.33
C ASP A 9 11.45 41.52 -7.83
N LEU A 10 10.16 41.79 -8.02
CA LEU A 10 9.07 40.88 -7.62
C LEU A 10 9.09 39.56 -8.41
N PHE A 11 9.41 39.57 -9.70
CA PHE A 11 9.48 38.35 -10.51
C PHE A 11 10.65 37.44 -10.12
N SER A 12 11.75 38.00 -9.61
CA SER A 12 12.90 37.21 -9.13
C SER A 12 12.56 36.33 -7.92
N TYR A 13 11.58 36.70 -7.10
CA TYR A 13 11.15 35.94 -5.92
C TYR A 13 10.31 34.70 -6.24
N ASN A 14 9.70 34.61 -7.43
CA ASN A 14 8.86 33.46 -7.80
C ASN A 14 9.67 32.16 -8.04
N ASN A 15 10.99 32.28 -8.28
CA ASN A 15 11.87 31.14 -8.57
C ASN A 15 12.75 30.72 -7.38
N SER A 16 12.67 31.39 -6.23
CA SER A 16 13.36 30.96 -5.01
C SER A 16 12.45 30.06 -4.18
N GLU A 17 12.84 28.80 -3.96
CA GLU A 17 12.01 27.82 -3.24
C GLU A 17 11.74 28.17 -1.76
N GLN A 18 12.39 29.20 -1.19
CA GLN A 18 12.17 29.62 0.20
C GLN A 18 12.24 31.15 0.35
N LEU A 19 11.17 31.73 0.90
CA LEU A 19 11.15 33.14 1.33
C LEU A 19 12.17 33.35 2.46
N GLN A 20 12.95 34.42 2.39
CA GLN A 20 13.88 34.78 3.46
C GLN A 20 13.15 34.99 4.80
N LEU A 21 13.69 34.41 5.88
CA LEU A 21 13.08 34.42 7.22
C LEU A 21 12.70 35.80 7.74
N GLY A 22 13.48 36.84 7.41
CA GLY A 22 13.19 38.22 7.78
C GLY A 22 11.89 38.75 7.16
N LEU A 23 11.64 38.41 5.90
CA LEU A 23 10.45 38.80 5.15
C LEU A 23 9.20 38.06 5.66
N ILE A 24 9.35 36.80 6.11
CA ILE A 24 8.28 36.05 6.76
C ILE A 24 7.84 36.73 8.07
N ASN A 25 8.77 37.29 8.84
CA ASN A 25 8.47 37.95 10.12
C ASN A 25 7.75 39.29 9.92
N THR A 26 8.15 40.09 8.92
CA THR A 26 7.48 41.35 8.60
C THR A 26 6.07 41.10 8.07
N LEU A 27 5.88 40.11 7.19
CA LEU A 27 4.55 39.74 6.71
C LEU A 27 3.63 39.19 7.82
N ARG A 28 4.19 38.56 8.86
CA ARG A 28 3.45 38.17 10.08
C ARG A 28 3.01 39.38 10.90
N GLN A 29 3.88 40.36 11.11
CA GLN A 29 3.54 41.58 11.85
C GLN A 29 2.45 42.39 11.17
N ILE A 30 2.44 42.44 9.84
CA ILE A 30 1.45 43.18 9.04
C ILE A 30 0.13 42.36 8.89
N GLY A 31 0.08 41.13 9.39
CA GLY A 31 -1.12 40.29 9.39
C GLY A 31 -1.46 39.63 8.04
N ILE A 32 -0.64 39.82 7.02
CA ILE A 32 -0.82 39.23 5.69
C ILE A 32 -0.48 37.74 5.71
N TYR A 33 0.57 37.36 6.45
CA TYR A 33 1.00 35.97 6.58
C TYR A 33 0.48 35.35 7.87
N THR A 34 -0.81 35.03 7.88
CA THR A 34 -1.42 34.21 8.93
C THR A 34 -1.38 32.75 8.50
N PHE A 35 -0.70 31.89 9.27
CA PHE A 35 -0.83 30.44 9.11
C PHE A 35 -2.30 30.10 9.37
N LYS A 36 -3.08 29.87 8.30
CA LYS A 36 -4.38 29.22 8.44
C LYS A 36 -4.09 27.86 9.08
N LYS A 37 -4.52 27.66 10.33
CA LYS A 37 -4.52 26.33 10.95
C LYS A 37 -5.27 25.42 9.98
N THR A 38 -4.54 24.56 9.26
CA THR A 38 -5.16 23.54 8.42
C THR A 38 -6.11 22.76 9.33
N LYS A 39 -7.33 22.46 8.88
CA LYS A 39 -8.27 21.55 9.57
C LYS A 39 -7.72 20.11 9.58
N ARG A 40 -6.50 19.88 10.08
CA ARG A 40 -6.11 18.55 10.55
C ARG A 40 -6.91 18.36 11.82
N GLY A 41 -7.98 17.56 11.72
CA GLY A 41 -8.71 17.10 12.88
C GLY A 41 -7.74 16.55 13.94
N ARG A 42 -8.17 16.52 15.19
CA ARG A 42 -7.43 15.83 16.25
C ARG A 42 -7.14 14.42 15.74
N ARG A 43 -5.86 14.03 15.65
CA ARG A 43 -5.48 12.62 15.42
C ARG A 43 -6.30 11.82 16.43
N ALA A 44 -7.22 10.98 15.96
CA ALA A 44 -7.86 10.02 16.84
C ALA A 44 -6.73 9.24 17.51
N GLY A 45 -6.65 9.32 18.84
CA GLY A 45 -5.67 8.55 19.60
C GLY A 45 -5.74 7.10 19.13
N ARG A 46 -4.57 6.49 18.91
CA ARG A 46 -4.47 5.09 18.55
C ARG A 46 -5.10 4.31 19.71
N LYS A 47 -6.34 3.83 19.56
CA LYS A 47 -6.92 2.89 20.52
C LYS A 47 -6.05 1.65 20.46
N ILE A 48 -5.31 1.43 21.54
CA ILE A 48 -4.58 0.19 21.74
C ILE A 48 -5.66 -0.86 21.97
N TYR A 49 -5.97 -1.63 20.94
CA TYR A 49 -6.68 -2.89 21.13
C TYR A 49 -5.69 -3.79 21.87
N ASN A 50 -6.12 -4.33 23.01
CA ASN A 50 -5.33 -5.32 23.74
C ASN A 50 -4.85 -6.37 22.74
N ARG A 51 -3.53 -6.59 22.68
CA ARG A 51 -2.94 -7.66 21.88
C ARG A 51 -3.69 -8.94 22.23
N VAL A 52 -4.15 -9.65 21.20
CA VAL A 52 -4.62 -11.04 21.36
C VAL A 52 -3.55 -11.80 22.12
N PRO A 53 -3.89 -12.59 23.15
CA PRO A 53 -2.89 -13.29 23.94
C PRO A 53 -2.05 -14.17 23.01
N GLU A 54 -0.74 -14.03 23.16
CA GLU A 54 0.26 -14.90 22.53
C GLU A 54 -0.04 -16.33 22.97
N ILE A 55 -0.46 -17.18 22.03
CA ILE A 55 -0.67 -18.59 22.29
C ILE A 55 0.70 -19.16 22.65
N ARG A 56 0.89 -19.44 23.95
CA ARG A 56 2.08 -20.10 24.46
C ARG A 56 2.23 -21.41 23.70
N SER A 57 3.39 -21.59 23.08
CA SER A 57 3.83 -22.82 22.43
C SER A 57 3.54 -24.01 23.36
N LEU A 58 2.58 -24.85 22.97
CA LEU A 58 2.39 -26.15 23.61
C LEU A 58 3.64 -26.97 23.32
N HIS A 59 4.32 -27.39 24.38
CA HIS A 59 5.40 -28.36 24.31
C HIS A 59 4.88 -29.60 23.57
N VAL A 60 5.45 -29.90 22.41
CA VAL A 60 5.29 -31.19 21.76
C VAL A 60 6.42 -32.08 22.28
N GLU A 61 6.04 -33.06 23.08
CA GLU A 61 6.91 -34.13 23.54
C GLU A 61 7.57 -34.83 22.34
N GLN A 62 8.87 -35.07 22.46
CA GLN A 62 9.64 -35.84 21.50
C GLN A 62 9.13 -37.28 21.49
N THR A 63 8.45 -37.68 20.43
CA THR A 63 8.26 -39.10 20.07
C THR A 63 8.90 -39.38 18.71
N THR A 64 9.64 -40.48 18.68
CA THR A 64 10.53 -40.99 17.63
C THR A 64 9.80 -41.40 16.34
N PRO A 65 10.52 -41.63 15.22
CA PRO A 65 10.00 -41.43 13.87
C PRO A 65 9.22 -42.64 13.36
N ASN A 66 8.01 -42.44 12.84
CA ASN A 66 7.40 -43.37 11.90
C ASN A 66 6.56 -42.64 10.84
N LYS A 67 6.69 -43.14 9.61
CA LYS A 67 6.08 -42.67 8.37
C LYS A 67 4.56 -42.88 8.39
N GLU A 68 3.81 -41.78 8.37
CA GLU A 68 2.43 -41.74 7.90
C GLU A 68 2.21 -40.42 7.13
N THR A 69 2.11 -40.49 5.79
CA THR A 69 1.65 -39.35 4.98
C THR A 69 0.15 -39.18 5.18
N THR A 70 -0.22 -38.49 6.25
CA THR A 70 -1.54 -37.88 6.39
C THR A 70 -1.72 -36.85 5.26
N PRO A 71 -2.92 -36.71 4.67
CA PRO A 71 -3.16 -35.66 3.69
C PRO A 71 -2.94 -34.32 4.39
N THR A 72 -1.84 -33.66 4.07
CA THR A 72 -1.47 -32.37 4.65
C THR A 72 -2.60 -31.39 4.36
N LYS A 73 -3.24 -30.87 5.40
CA LYS A 73 -4.22 -29.78 5.32
C LYS A 73 -3.62 -28.68 4.45
N SER A 74 -4.23 -28.42 3.28
CA SER A 74 -3.75 -27.37 2.37
C SER A 74 -4.12 -26.01 2.97
N GLU A 75 -3.16 -25.35 3.60
CA GLU A 75 -3.33 -24.01 4.16
C GLU A 75 -3.09 -22.96 3.06
N LEU A 76 -3.96 -21.96 2.98
CA LEU A 76 -3.78 -20.82 2.07
C LEU A 76 -3.00 -19.72 2.78
N ASN A 77 -1.76 -19.49 2.36
CA ASN A 77 -0.92 -18.46 2.95
C ASN A 77 -1.14 -17.11 2.26
N ILE A 78 -1.67 -16.14 3.02
CA ILE A 78 -2.02 -14.82 2.52
C ILE A 78 -1.23 -13.75 3.27
N CYS A 79 -0.68 -12.79 2.54
CA CYS A 79 0.10 -11.70 3.10
C CYS A 79 -0.48 -10.34 2.65
N LEU A 80 -0.42 -9.32 3.52
CA LEU A 80 -0.84 -7.94 3.23
C LEU A 80 0.38 -7.02 3.30
N ILE A 81 0.68 -6.33 2.19
CA ILE A 81 1.89 -5.52 2.06
C ILE A 81 1.51 -4.14 1.50
N ASN A 82 1.86 -3.08 2.23
CA ASN A 82 1.90 -1.76 1.64
C ASN A 82 3.25 -1.61 0.93
N ILE A 83 3.24 -1.72 -0.41
CA ILE A 83 4.47 -1.82 -1.19
C ILE A 83 5.07 -0.46 -1.52
N ARG A 84 4.30 0.64 -1.38
CA ARG A 84 4.76 2.01 -1.72
C ARG A 84 5.47 2.08 -3.07
N SER A 85 4.77 1.67 -4.12
CA SER A 85 5.25 1.46 -5.49
C SER A 85 5.87 0.09 -5.73
N VAL A 86 5.33 -0.60 -6.75
CA VAL A 86 5.78 -1.91 -7.20
C VAL A 86 6.79 -1.85 -8.36
N VAL A 87 6.89 -0.71 -9.06
CA VAL A 87 7.57 -0.56 -10.36
C VAL A 87 9.03 -1.03 -10.36
N GLU A 88 9.75 -0.84 -9.25
CA GLU A 88 11.16 -1.22 -9.11
C GLU A 88 11.37 -2.35 -8.10
N LYS A 89 10.28 -3.00 -7.66
CA LYS A 89 10.29 -3.98 -6.58
C LYS A 89 9.82 -5.35 -7.01
N CYS A 90 9.57 -5.60 -8.28
CA CYS A 90 9.04 -6.88 -8.78
C CYS A 90 9.86 -8.08 -8.27
N VAL A 91 11.17 -8.10 -8.53
CA VAL A 91 12.08 -9.18 -8.12
C VAL A 91 12.13 -9.33 -6.60
N SER A 92 12.43 -8.24 -5.88
CA SER A 92 12.52 -8.28 -4.41
C SER A 92 11.19 -8.68 -3.75
N LEU A 93 10.05 -8.27 -4.32
CA LEU A 93 8.73 -8.67 -3.86
C LEU A 93 8.53 -10.16 -4.09
N THR A 94 8.81 -10.69 -5.27
CA THR A 94 8.62 -12.12 -5.55
C THR A 94 9.54 -13.00 -4.71
N ASP A 95 10.79 -12.58 -4.47
CA ASP A 95 11.72 -13.30 -3.60
C ASP A 95 11.18 -13.38 -2.18
N TYR A 96 10.74 -12.25 -1.62
CA TYR A 96 10.09 -12.21 -0.30
C TYR A 96 8.85 -13.12 -0.23
N LEU A 97 8.00 -13.11 -1.25
CA LEU A 97 6.79 -13.93 -1.28
C LEU A 97 7.11 -15.43 -1.34
N ASN A 98 8.15 -15.80 -2.08
CA ASN A 98 8.63 -17.18 -2.15
C ASN A 98 9.20 -17.65 -0.81
N ASP A 99 10.04 -16.83 -0.17
CA ASP A 99 10.64 -17.12 1.13
C ASP A 99 9.58 -17.33 2.21
N GLN A 100 8.52 -16.52 2.19
CA GLN A 100 7.39 -16.64 3.12
C GLN A 100 6.37 -17.71 2.72
N LYS A 101 6.58 -18.42 1.60
CA LYS A 101 5.62 -19.37 1.02
C LYS A 101 4.22 -18.77 0.89
N CYS A 102 4.14 -17.47 0.53
CA CYS A 102 2.88 -16.76 0.36
C CYS A 102 2.24 -17.17 -0.99
N ASP A 103 0.98 -17.60 -0.96
CA ASP A 103 0.22 -17.99 -2.15
C ASP A 103 -0.48 -16.78 -2.79
N LEU A 104 -0.89 -15.83 -1.95
CA LEU A 104 -1.60 -14.64 -2.37
C LEU A 104 -1.15 -13.41 -1.56
N ALA A 105 -0.64 -12.40 -2.25
CA ALA A 105 -0.25 -11.13 -1.66
C ALA A 105 -1.28 -10.04 -2.00
N LEU A 106 -1.90 -9.49 -0.96
CA LEU A 106 -2.69 -8.27 -1.01
C LEU A 106 -1.74 -7.09 -0.97
N ILE A 107 -1.71 -6.26 -2.02
CA ILE A 107 -0.80 -5.12 -2.09
C ILE A 107 -1.56 -3.79 -2.12
N THR A 108 -1.10 -2.84 -1.30
CA THR A 108 -1.61 -1.46 -1.27
C THR A 108 -0.52 -0.47 -1.62
N GLU A 109 -0.92 0.73 -2.04
CA GLU A 109 -0.02 1.71 -2.65
C GLU A 109 0.79 1.08 -3.79
N THR A 110 0.10 0.60 -4.83
CA THR A 110 0.77 -0.03 -5.99
C THR A 110 1.53 0.98 -6.85
N TRP A 111 1.07 2.24 -6.86
CA TRP A 111 1.56 3.34 -7.71
C TRP A 111 1.56 3.02 -9.21
N LEU A 112 0.63 2.16 -9.63
CA LEU A 112 0.46 1.80 -11.03
C LEU A 112 -0.50 2.75 -11.75
N ASN A 113 -0.24 2.95 -13.04
CA ASN A 113 -1.05 3.72 -13.96
C ASN A 113 -0.93 3.13 -15.38
N ASN A 114 -1.75 3.61 -16.32
CA ASN A 114 -1.81 3.08 -17.68
C ASN A 114 -0.47 3.03 -18.43
N LYS A 115 0.54 3.81 -18.02
CA LYS A 115 1.87 3.81 -18.66
C LYS A 115 2.77 2.70 -18.13
N VAL A 116 2.74 2.44 -16.82
CA VAL A 116 3.67 1.50 -16.15
C VAL A 116 3.03 0.14 -15.83
N SER A 117 1.70 0.05 -15.81
CA SER A 117 0.97 -1.19 -15.51
C SER A 117 1.34 -2.35 -16.43
N GLY A 118 1.45 -2.11 -17.74
CA GLY A 118 1.76 -3.16 -18.72
C GLY A 118 3.13 -3.81 -18.48
N PRO A 119 4.23 -3.03 -18.48
CA PRO A 119 5.56 -3.54 -18.19
C PRO A 119 5.67 -4.31 -16.87
N VAL A 120 5.15 -3.74 -15.77
CA VAL A 120 5.16 -4.38 -14.45
C VAL A 120 4.40 -5.70 -14.44
N THR A 121 3.21 -5.72 -15.06
CA THR A 121 2.39 -6.93 -15.12
C THR A 121 3.12 -8.02 -15.92
N SER A 122 3.81 -7.65 -17.00
CA SER A 122 4.61 -8.58 -17.79
C SER A 122 5.79 -9.15 -17.00
N GLU A 123 6.49 -8.32 -16.25
CA GLU A 123 7.63 -8.73 -15.42
C GLU A 123 7.20 -9.69 -14.30
N LEU A 124 6.16 -9.33 -13.54
CA LEU A 124 5.61 -10.21 -12.51
C LEU A 124 5.10 -11.53 -13.10
N LYS A 125 4.56 -11.48 -14.32
CA LYS A 125 4.15 -12.69 -15.05
C LYS A 125 5.35 -13.56 -15.41
N SER A 126 6.46 -13.01 -15.88
CA SER A 126 7.68 -13.80 -16.10
C SER A 126 8.25 -14.40 -14.81
N LEU A 127 7.98 -13.78 -13.66
CA LEU A 127 8.37 -14.26 -12.34
C LEU A 127 7.38 -15.28 -11.73
N GLY A 128 6.36 -15.72 -12.48
CA GLY A 128 5.41 -16.76 -12.04
C GLY A 128 4.20 -16.24 -11.26
N TYR A 129 3.94 -14.92 -11.28
CA TYR A 129 2.81 -14.30 -10.60
C TYR A 129 1.87 -13.55 -11.54
N ASN A 130 0.57 -13.58 -11.23
CA ASN A 130 -0.45 -12.79 -11.91
C ASN A 130 -0.79 -11.58 -11.03
N LEU A 131 -0.68 -10.38 -11.61
CA LEU A 131 -1.06 -9.13 -10.98
C LEU A 131 -2.45 -8.70 -11.45
N TYR A 132 -3.36 -8.52 -10.50
CA TYR A 132 -4.63 -7.85 -10.70
C TYR A 132 -4.65 -6.58 -9.87
N HIS A 133 -4.94 -5.42 -10.47
CA HIS A 133 -4.88 -4.16 -9.73
C HIS A 133 -5.95 -3.16 -10.15
N VAL A 134 -6.31 -2.29 -9.21
CA VAL A 134 -7.15 -1.12 -9.44
C VAL A 134 -6.30 0.13 -9.17
N PRO A 135 -5.87 0.85 -10.22
CA PRO A 135 -5.10 2.08 -10.05
C PRO A 135 -5.99 3.18 -9.48
N ARG A 136 -5.42 4.05 -8.63
CA ARG A 136 -6.11 5.28 -8.22
C ARG A 136 -6.16 6.22 -9.43
N LYS A 137 -7.29 6.91 -9.62
CA LYS A 137 -7.45 7.90 -10.72
C LYS A 137 -6.49 9.09 -10.61
N ASN A 138 -6.13 9.47 -9.38
CA ASN A 138 -5.27 10.61 -9.09
C ASN A 138 -3.84 10.14 -8.78
N ARG A 139 -2.96 11.08 -8.41
CA ARG A 139 -1.57 10.78 -8.06
C ARG A 139 -1.48 9.78 -6.90
N GLY A 140 -0.69 8.72 -7.12
CA GLY A 140 -0.28 7.74 -6.10
C GLY A 140 -1.38 6.76 -5.67
N GLY A 141 -1.03 5.85 -4.77
CA GLY A 141 -1.99 4.89 -4.19
C GLY A 141 -2.28 3.68 -5.08
N GLY A 142 -3.52 3.20 -5.02
CA GLY A 142 -3.97 2.00 -5.73
C GLY A 142 -3.83 0.73 -4.90
N VAL A 143 -4.65 -0.26 -5.25
CA VAL A 143 -4.71 -1.59 -4.60
C VAL A 143 -4.54 -2.67 -5.64
N GLY A 144 -4.07 -3.84 -5.22
CA GLY A 144 -3.92 -4.98 -6.09
C GLY A 144 -3.71 -6.28 -5.34
N ILE A 145 -3.69 -7.36 -6.11
CA ILE A 145 -3.48 -8.72 -5.65
C ILE A 145 -2.45 -9.34 -6.57
N LEU A 146 -1.47 -9.98 -5.96
CA LEU A 146 -0.48 -10.80 -6.64
C LEU A 146 -0.71 -12.26 -6.23
N CYS A 147 -0.96 -13.14 -7.18
CA CYS A 147 -1.17 -14.56 -6.91
C CYS A 147 -0.28 -15.42 -7.81
N LYS A 148 0.14 -16.59 -7.33
CA LYS A 148 0.90 -17.54 -8.15
C LYS A 148 0.08 -17.93 -9.39
N HIS A 149 0.74 -18.26 -10.51
CA HIS A 149 0.07 -18.59 -11.78
C HIS A 149 -0.95 -19.74 -11.70
N ASN A 150 -0.72 -20.69 -10.79
CA ASN A 150 -1.60 -21.84 -10.58
C ASN A 150 -2.82 -21.52 -9.70
N GLN A 151 -2.92 -20.33 -9.12
CA GLN A 151 -4.03 -19.94 -8.25
C GLN A 151 -5.18 -19.36 -9.07
N GLN A 152 -6.38 -19.88 -8.86
CA GLN A 152 -7.60 -19.36 -9.48
C GLN A 152 -8.21 -18.27 -8.59
N VAL A 153 -8.26 -17.06 -9.14
CA VAL A 153 -8.86 -15.90 -8.48
C VAL A 153 -9.99 -15.36 -9.35
N GLU A 154 -11.19 -15.28 -8.77
CA GLU A 154 -12.35 -14.66 -9.40
C GLU A 154 -12.51 -13.23 -8.87
N LEU A 155 -12.16 -12.25 -9.69
CA LEU A 155 -12.36 -10.84 -9.35
C LEU A 155 -13.85 -10.49 -9.29
N LYS A 156 -14.25 -9.74 -8.27
CA LYS A 156 -15.60 -9.20 -8.16
C LYS A 156 -15.60 -7.72 -8.55
N THR A 157 -16.72 -7.31 -9.14
CA THR A 157 -16.93 -5.90 -9.49
C THR A 157 -16.86 -5.05 -8.23
N SER A 158 -15.91 -4.13 -8.20
CA SER A 158 -15.75 -3.16 -7.12
C SER A 158 -16.34 -1.82 -7.54
N GLU A 159 -17.20 -1.25 -6.71
CA GLU A 159 -17.61 0.14 -6.83
C GLU A 159 -16.42 1.08 -6.58
N ASN A 160 -16.45 2.25 -7.22
CA ASN A 160 -15.45 3.28 -7.02
C ASN A 160 -15.89 4.20 -5.87
N TYR A 161 -15.09 4.23 -4.81
CA TYR A 161 -15.29 5.14 -3.68
C TYR A 161 -14.31 6.31 -3.74
N ARG A 162 -14.73 7.48 -3.25
CA ARG A 162 -13.86 8.68 -3.18
C ARG A 162 -12.95 8.66 -1.95
N SER A 163 -13.38 7.99 -0.88
CA SER A 163 -12.74 8.01 0.43
C SER A 163 -11.72 6.90 0.64
N PHE A 164 -11.80 5.81 -0.12
CA PHE A 164 -10.91 4.65 0.00
C PHE A 164 -10.82 3.91 -1.33
N GLU A 165 -9.71 3.21 -1.53
CA GLU A 165 -9.52 2.23 -2.59
C GLU A 165 -9.99 0.85 -2.12
N LYS A 166 -10.62 0.09 -3.03
CA LYS A 166 -11.16 -1.22 -2.73
C LYS A 166 -11.00 -2.20 -3.89
N MET A 167 -10.75 -3.46 -3.56
CA MET A 167 -10.76 -4.58 -4.49
C MET A 167 -11.34 -5.81 -3.80
N GLU A 168 -12.21 -6.54 -4.49
CA GLU A 168 -12.79 -7.78 -3.98
C GLU A 168 -12.53 -8.94 -4.91
N PHE A 169 -12.35 -10.12 -4.33
CA PHE A 169 -12.13 -11.34 -5.09
C PHE A 169 -12.54 -12.57 -4.28
N ILE A 170 -12.75 -13.67 -4.99
CA ILE A 170 -12.95 -14.99 -4.41
C ILE A 170 -11.77 -15.86 -4.84
N THR A 171 -11.14 -16.53 -3.88
CA THR A 171 -10.16 -17.58 -4.12
C THR A 171 -10.73 -18.91 -3.67
N LYS A 172 -10.40 -19.99 -4.38
CA LYS A 172 -10.86 -21.35 -4.06
C LYS A 172 -9.74 -22.14 -3.42
N SER A 173 -10.01 -22.70 -2.26
CA SER A 173 -9.28 -23.84 -1.73
C SER A 173 -9.83 -25.13 -2.34
N GLN A 174 -9.23 -26.28 -2.00
CA GLN A 174 -9.73 -27.60 -2.42
C GLN A 174 -11.14 -27.89 -1.89
N THR A 175 -11.47 -27.39 -0.70
CA THR A 175 -12.71 -27.70 0.00
C THR A 175 -13.69 -26.53 0.11
N GLU A 176 -13.18 -25.30 0.07
CA GLU A 176 -13.96 -24.10 0.37
C GLU A 176 -13.59 -22.92 -0.54
N SER A 177 -14.48 -21.94 -0.62
CA SER A 177 -14.21 -20.67 -1.30
C SER A 177 -14.12 -19.54 -0.28
N VAL A 178 -13.10 -18.70 -0.39
CA VAL A 178 -12.87 -17.57 0.50
C VAL A 178 -13.05 -16.27 -0.29
N ARG A 179 -13.96 -15.41 0.16
CA ARG A 179 -14.13 -14.05 -0.37
C ARG A 179 -13.32 -13.07 0.45
N ILE A 180 -12.49 -12.27 -0.21
CA ILE A 180 -11.59 -11.32 0.42
C ILE A 180 -11.88 -9.92 -0.14
N ALA A 181 -11.97 -8.95 0.77
CA ALA A 181 -12.10 -7.54 0.45
C ALA A 181 -10.84 -6.79 0.93
N LEU A 182 -10.06 -6.30 -0.03
CA LEU A 182 -8.92 -5.43 0.22
C LEU A 182 -9.39 -3.97 0.22
N ILE A 183 -9.20 -3.26 1.34
CA ILE A 183 -9.59 -1.87 1.51
C ILE A 183 -8.37 -1.06 1.98
N TYR A 184 -8.10 0.07 1.33
CA TYR A 184 -7.05 1.00 1.69
C TYR A 184 -7.62 2.43 1.77
N ILE A 185 -7.34 3.16 2.85
CA ILE A 185 -7.98 4.44 3.21
C ILE A 185 -6.97 5.59 3.08
#